data_AF-A0A420ARR5-F1
#
_entry.id   AF-A0A420ARR5-F1
#
_cell.length_a   1.000
_cell.length_b   1.000
_cell.length_c   1.000
_cell.angle_alpha   90.00
_cell.angle_beta   90.00
_cell.angle_gamma   90.00
#
_symmetry.space_group_name_H-M   'P 1'
#
loop_
_entity.id
_entity.type
_entity.pdbx_description
1 polymer ?
#
loop_
_entity_poly.entity_id
_entity_poly.type
_entity_poly.pdbx_seq_one_letter_code
_entity_poly.pdbx_strand_id
1 'polypeptide(L)'
;MGIEKLGKVKITFIKRAGMLVLLLIIMSIYAYSQDGKVGIEAADKQVREYFKSGVQLMYAVGALVGLIGAVKVYQKWNGGDPDTSKVAAAWFGSCIFLVVVATIISAFFGVS
;
A
#
# COMPACT_ATOMS: atom_id res chain seq x y z
N MET A 1 -21.82 -51.30 39.56
CA MET A 1 -21.99 -49.89 39.12
C MET A 1 -20.74 -49.26 38.45
N GLY A 2 -19.55 -49.88 38.49
CA GLY A 2 -18.31 -49.29 37.94
C GLY A 2 -18.05 -49.52 36.42
N ILE A 3 -18.49 -50.65 35.85
CA ILE A 3 -18.15 -51.03 34.47
C ILE A 3 -18.95 -50.23 33.43
N GLU A 4 -20.20 -49.87 33.73
CA GLU A 4 -21.06 -49.10 32.81
C GLU A 4 -20.60 -47.64 32.63
N LYS A 5 -20.03 -47.03 33.69
CA LYS A 5 -19.46 -45.68 33.63
C LYS A 5 -18.20 -45.65 32.76
N LEU A 6 -17.38 -46.70 32.80
CA LEU A 6 -16.14 -46.80 32.01
C LEU A 6 -16.44 -46.88 30.51
N GLY A 7 -17.52 -47.58 30.11
CA GLY A 7 -17.98 -47.64 28.72
C GLY A 7 -18.48 -46.29 28.18
N LYS A 8 -19.29 -45.57 28.96
CA LYS A 8 -19.79 -44.23 28.60
C LYS A 8 -18.67 -43.19 28.49
N VAL A 9 -17.65 -43.29 29.33
CA VAL A 9 -16.45 -42.43 29.27
C VAL A 9 -15.63 -42.72 28.00
N LYS A 10 -15.37 -44.00 27.68
CA LYS A 10 -14.68 -44.36 26.41
C LYS A 10 -15.44 -43.88 25.18
N ILE A 11 -16.77 -44.04 25.15
CA ILE A 11 -17.62 -43.58 24.03
C ILE A 11 -17.57 -42.05 23.89
N THR A 12 -17.62 -41.31 25.00
CA THR A 12 -17.53 -39.83 24.98
C THR A 12 -16.15 -39.37 24.50
N PHE A 13 -15.09 -40.09 24.88
CA PHE A 13 -13.72 -39.80 24.46
C PHE A 13 -13.53 -40.05 22.94
N ILE A 14 -14.03 -41.17 22.41
CA ILE A 14 -13.99 -41.50 20.98
C ILE A 14 -14.77 -40.47 20.15
N LYS A 15 -15.94 -40.01 20.63
CA LYS A 15 -16.72 -38.95 19.96
C LYS A 15 -15.96 -37.62 19.90
N ARG A 16 -15.29 -37.23 21.00
CA ARG A 16 -14.47 -36.00 21.05
C ARG A 16 -13.23 -36.10 20.15
N ALA A 17 -12.56 -37.26 20.15
CA ALA A 17 -11.42 -37.51 19.27
C ALA A 17 -11.83 -37.48 17.79
N GLY A 18 -12.97 -38.09 17.41
CA GLY A 18 -13.51 -38.03 16.06
C GLY A 18 -13.85 -36.61 15.61
N MET A 19 -14.41 -35.78 16.51
CA MET A 19 -14.70 -34.37 16.23
C MET A 19 -13.41 -33.54 16.03
N LEU A 20 -12.36 -33.80 16.80
CA LEU A 20 -11.06 -33.15 16.64
C LEU A 20 -10.38 -33.55 15.31
N VAL A 21 -10.43 -34.83 14.94
CA VAL A 21 -9.89 -35.30 13.66
C VAL A 21 -10.63 -34.68 12.48
N LEU A 22 -11.96 -34.57 12.56
CA LEU A 22 -12.77 -33.91 11.53
C LEU A 22 -12.40 -32.42 11.38
N LEU A 23 -12.21 -31.70 12.51
CA LEU A 23 -11.75 -30.31 12.49
C LEU A 23 -10.37 -30.16 11.85
N LEU A 24 -9.43 -31.07 12.15
CA LEU A 24 -8.09 -31.05 11.58
C LEU A 24 -8.08 -31.33 10.07
N ILE A 25 -8.96 -32.23 9.58
CA ILE A 25 -9.12 -32.50 8.15
C ILE A 25 -9.72 -31.29 7.42
N ILE A 26 -10.68 -30.60 8.03
CA ILE A 26 -11.27 -29.39 7.45
C ILE A 26 -10.20 -28.28 7.34
N MET A 27 -9.39 -28.08 8.39
CA MET A 27 -8.31 -27.08 8.38
C MET A 27 -7.21 -27.40 7.34
N SER A 28 -6.86 -28.68 7.15
CA SER A 28 -5.85 -29.04 6.15
C SER A 28 -6.32 -28.73 4.73
N ILE A 29 -7.59 -28.95 4.40
CA ILE A 29 -8.16 -28.59 3.08
C ILE A 29 -8.04 -27.08 2.82
N TYR A 30 -8.27 -26.24 3.84
CA TYR A 30 -8.08 -24.79 3.70
C TYR A 30 -6.60 -24.38 3.56
N ALA A 31 -5.69 -25.05 4.27
CA ALA A 31 -4.25 -24.77 4.18
C ALA A 31 -3.66 -25.11 2.80
N TYR A 32 -4.15 -26.16 2.12
CA TYR A 32 -3.74 -26.53 0.76
C TYR A 32 -4.26 -25.56 -0.33
N SER A 33 -5.12 -24.60 0.00
CA SER A 33 -5.69 -23.61 -0.94
C SER A 33 -5.04 -22.22 -0.89
N GLN A 34 -4.20 -21.94 0.11
CA GLN A 34 -3.39 -20.72 0.15
C GLN A 34 -2.16 -20.90 -0.75
N ASP A 35 -2.38 -20.87 -2.05
CA ASP A 35 -1.30 -20.78 -3.02
C ASP A 35 -0.50 -19.49 -2.73
N GLY A 36 0.80 -19.62 -2.48
CA GLY A 36 1.68 -18.47 -2.15
C GLY A 36 1.62 -17.38 -3.21
N LYS A 37 1.25 -17.75 -4.45
CA LYS A 37 1.01 -16.84 -5.56
C LYS A 37 -0.15 -15.86 -5.30
N VAL A 38 -1.24 -16.32 -4.67
CA VAL A 38 -2.38 -15.49 -4.28
C VAL A 38 -1.99 -14.50 -3.19
N GLY A 39 -1.15 -14.92 -2.23
CA GLY A 39 -0.60 -14.03 -1.21
C GLY A 39 0.30 -12.93 -1.80
N ILE A 40 1.16 -13.29 -2.76
CA ILE A 40 2.04 -12.35 -3.47
C ILE A 40 1.22 -11.37 -4.33
N GLU A 41 0.21 -11.85 -5.07
CA GLU A 41 -0.67 -10.99 -5.88
C GLU A 41 -1.50 -10.03 -5.01
N ALA A 42 -1.96 -10.48 -3.83
CA ALA A 42 -2.64 -9.61 -2.86
C ALA A 42 -1.71 -8.54 -2.28
N ALA A 43 -0.47 -8.90 -1.93
CA ALA A 43 0.53 -7.96 -1.44
C ALA A 43 0.92 -6.93 -2.52
N ASP A 44 1.13 -7.36 -3.77
CA ASP A 44 1.43 -6.46 -4.89
C ASP A 44 0.30 -5.43 -5.11
N LYS A 45 -0.96 -5.89 -5.04
CA LYS A 45 -2.12 -4.99 -5.16
C LYS A 45 -2.16 -3.94 -4.05
N GLN A 46 -1.92 -4.34 -2.80
CA GLN A 46 -1.88 -3.40 -1.67
C GLN A 46 -0.75 -2.38 -1.83
N VAL A 47 0.43 -2.82 -2.23
CA VAL A 47 1.58 -1.95 -2.49
C VAL A 47 1.23 -0.94 -3.60
N ARG A 48 0.64 -1.37 -4.71
CA ARG A 48 0.19 -0.49 -5.80
C ARG A 48 -0.85 0.54 -5.35
N GLU A 49 -1.80 0.16 -4.50
CA GLU A 49 -2.77 1.10 -3.92
C GLU A 49 -2.08 2.18 -3.06
N TYR A 50 -1.08 1.82 -2.26
CA TYR A 50 -0.29 2.80 -1.50
C TYR A 50 0.48 3.75 -2.42
N PHE A 51 1.08 3.24 -3.51
CA PHE A 51 1.76 4.08 -4.49
C PHE A 51 0.80 5.07 -5.17
N LYS A 52 -0.42 4.64 -5.52
CA LYS A 52 -1.44 5.52 -6.09
C LYS A 52 -1.79 6.68 -5.16
N SER A 53 -2.06 6.38 -3.89
CA SER A 53 -2.34 7.40 -2.88
C SER A 53 -1.13 8.32 -2.66
N GLY A 54 0.07 7.75 -2.60
CA GLY A 54 1.33 8.49 -2.46
C GLY A 54 1.61 9.47 -3.61
N VAL A 55 1.35 9.06 -4.86
CA VAL A 55 1.50 9.93 -6.04
C VAL A 55 0.50 11.09 -5.99
N GLN A 56 -0.75 10.85 -5.59
CA GLN A 56 -1.74 11.92 -5.42
C GLN A 56 -1.32 12.94 -4.35
N LEU A 57 -0.77 12.47 -3.22
CA LEU A 57 -0.19 13.33 -2.19
C LEU A 57 1.00 14.15 -2.72
N MET A 58 1.88 13.53 -3.52
CA MET A 58 3.01 14.21 -4.15
C MET A 58 2.55 15.33 -5.09
N TYR A 59 1.50 15.10 -5.89
CA TYR A 59 0.92 16.16 -6.73
C TYR A 59 0.35 17.31 -5.91
N ALA A 60 -0.34 17.03 -4.80
CA ALA A 60 -0.86 18.05 -3.91
C ALA A 60 0.26 18.90 -3.29
N VAL A 61 1.33 18.26 -2.82
CA VAL A 61 2.52 18.96 -2.31
C VAL A 61 3.18 19.76 -3.42
N GLY A 62 3.42 19.16 -4.59
CA GLY A 62 4.03 19.82 -5.75
C GLY A 62 3.27 21.07 -6.18
N ALA A 63 1.94 21.03 -6.17
CA ALA A 63 1.09 22.19 -6.45
C ALA A 63 1.28 23.31 -5.41
N LEU A 64 1.31 22.96 -4.12
CA LEU A 64 1.54 23.93 -3.04
C LEU A 64 2.91 24.60 -3.14
N VAL A 65 3.99 23.81 -3.28
CA VAL A 65 5.35 24.38 -3.37
C VAL A 65 5.53 25.16 -4.66
N GLY A 66 4.89 24.72 -5.76
CA GLY A 66 4.85 25.44 -7.03
C GLY A 66 4.23 26.83 -6.90
N LEU A 67 3.07 26.95 -6.23
CA LEU A 67 2.42 28.23 -5.96
C LEU A 67 3.28 29.15 -5.09
N ILE A 68 3.89 28.62 -4.02
CA ILE A 68 4.78 29.39 -3.13
C ILE A 68 5.98 29.93 -3.92
N GLY A 69 6.59 29.11 -4.78
CA GLY A 69 7.68 29.53 -5.65
C GLY A 69 7.28 30.64 -6.63
N ALA A 70 6.09 30.54 -7.22
CA ALA A 70 5.56 31.56 -8.12
C ALA A 70 5.39 32.92 -7.42
N VAL A 71 4.87 32.92 -6.19
CA VAL A 71 4.73 34.15 -5.38
C VAL A 71 6.10 34.78 -5.11
N LYS A 72 7.13 33.98 -4.81
CA LYS A 72 8.50 34.49 -4.60
C LYS A 72 9.10 35.12 -5.86
N VAL A 73 8.89 34.50 -7.01
CA VAL A 73 9.33 35.06 -8.31
C VAL A 73 8.63 36.39 -8.58
N TYR A 74 7.32 36.45 -8.37
CA TYR A 74 6.53 37.67 -8.53
C TYR A 74 6.99 38.79 -7.59
N GLN A 75 7.29 38.48 -6.33
CA GLN A 75 7.81 39.46 -5.38
C GLN A 75 9.16 40.04 -5.82
N LYS A 76 10.10 39.19 -6.27
CA LYS A 76 11.40 39.63 -6.81
C LYS A 76 11.25 40.50 -8.07
N TRP A 77 10.33 40.11 -8.96
CA TRP A 77 10.03 40.88 -10.17
C TRP A 77 9.53 42.29 -9.83
N ASN A 78 8.57 42.41 -8.91
CA ASN A 78 8.05 43.72 -8.48
C ASN A 78 9.08 44.52 -7.67
N GLY A 79 10.02 43.85 -7.01
CA GLY A 79 11.12 44.48 -6.29
C GLY A 79 12.26 44.99 -7.18
N GLY A 80 12.23 44.72 -8.49
CA GLY A 80 13.30 45.12 -9.41
C GLY A 80 14.61 44.35 -9.21
N ASP A 81 14.55 43.14 -8.63
CA ASP A 81 15.73 42.34 -8.33
C ASP A 81 16.39 41.84 -9.64
N PRO A 82 17.70 42.13 -9.88
CA PRO A 82 18.39 41.72 -11.10
C PRO A 82 18.50 40.20 -11.26
N ASP A 83 18.38 39.43 -10.16
CA ASP A 83 18.41 37.97 -10.19
C ASP A 83 17.04 37.32 -10.46
N THR A 84 16.00 38.10 -10.74
CA THR A 84 14.63 37.59 -10.96
C THR A 84 14.58 36.51 -12.04
N SER A 85 15.25 36.71 -13.18
CA SER A 85 15.29 35.73 -14.27
C SER A 85 15.94 34.41 -13.86
N LYS A 86 16.98 34.46 -13.02
CA LYS A 86 17.66 33.28 -12.48
C LYS A 86 16.75 32.51 -11.51
N VAL A 87 16.05 33.22 -10.63
CA VAL A 87 15.11 32.62 -9.67
C VAL A 87 13.88 32.05 -10.39
N ALA A 88 13.36 32.75 -11.40
CA ALA A 88 12.25 32.28 -12.23
C ALA A 88 12.63 31.00 -13.00
N ALA A 89 13.81 30.96 -13.61
CA ALA A 89 14.30 29.78 -14.31
C ALA A 89 14.50 28.58 -13.37
N ALA A 90 15.07 28.81 -12.18
CA ALA A 90 15.27 27.76 -11.17
C ALA A 90 13.93 27.19 -10.65
N TRP A 91 12.95 28.06 -10.41
CA TRP A 91 11.60 27.64 -10.02
C TRP A 91 10.91 26.83 -11.12
N PHE A 92 10.94 27.32 -12.36
CA PHE A 92 10.29 26.66 -13.49
C PHE A 92 10.92 25.28 -13.79
N GLY A 93 12.25 25.19 -13.74
CA GLY A 93 12.97 23.92 -13.85
C GLY A 93 12.58 22.92 -12.75
N SER A 94 12.38 23.40 -11.52
CA SER A 94 11.92 22.56 -10.40
C SER A 94 10.49 22.06 -10.60
N CYS A 95 9.60 22.89 -11.14
CA CYS A 95 8.22 22.49 -11.47
C CYS A 95 8.17 21.40 -12.55
N ILE A 96 8.94 21.56 -13.63
CA ILE A 96 9.02 20.55 -14.69
C ILE A 96 9.58 19.23 -14.13
N PHE A 97 10.64 19.32 -13.32
CA PHE A 97 11.24 18.14 -12.70
C PHE A 97 10.23 17.35 -11.87
N LEU A 98 9.40 18.01 -11.05
CA LEU A 98 8.36 17.35 -10.25
C LEU A 98 7.32 16.62 -11.13
N VAL A 99 6.90 17.22 -12.24
CA VAL A 99 5.95 16.57 -13.18
C VAL A 99 6.57 15.34 -13.85
N VAL A 100 7.84 15.44 -14.25
CA VAL A 100 8.56 14.32 -14.87
C VAL A 100 8.77 13.19 -13.87
N VAL A 101 9.19 13.49 -12.63
CA VAL A 101 9.38 12.47 -11.58
C VAL A 101 8.08 11.73 -11.29
N ALA A 102 6.95 12.44 -11.18
CA ALA A 102 5.67 11.80 -10.94
C ALA A 102 5.26 10.85 -12.09
N THR A 103 5.54 11.25 -13.33
CA THR A 103 5.32 10.41 -14.52
C THR A 103 6.20 9.16 -14.50
N ILE A 104 7.47 9.31 -14.13
CA ILE A 104 8.44 8.20 -14.04
C ILE A 104 8.02 7.22 -12.94
N ILE A 105 7.59 7.70 -11.76
CA ILE A 105 7.09 6.85 -10.67
C ILE A 105 5.84 6.09 -11.13
N SER A 106 4.87 6.76 -11.74
CA SER A 106 3.69 6.11 -12.32
C SER A 106 4.05 5.04 -13.36
N ALA A 107 5.04 5.29 -14.22
CA ALA A 107 5.50 4.35 -15.23
C ALA A 107 6.19 3.11 -14.64
N PHE A 108 7.05 3.28 -13.63
CA PHE A 108 7.71 2.14 -12.96
C PHE A 108 6.73 1.24 -12.21
N PHE A 109 5.68 1.82 -11.61
CA PHE A 109 4.70 1.07 -10.83
C PHE A 109 3.45 0.70 -11.62
N GLY A 110 3.35 1.01 -12.92
CA GLY A 110 2.17 0.71 -13.74
C GLY A 110 0.87 1.31 -13.18
N VAL A 111 0.98 2.45 -12.48
CA VAL A 111 -0.16 3.16 -11.88
C VAL A 111 -0.51 4.30 -12.84
N SER A 112 -1.37 4.00 -13.81
CA SER A 112 -1.97 4.95 -14.75
C SER A 112 -3.41 5.26 -14.38
#